data_AF-A0A1J5IQQ6-F1
#
_entry.id   AF-A0A1J5IQQ6-F1
#
_cell.length_a   1.000
_cell.length_b   1.000
_cell.length_c   1.000
_cell.angle_alpha   90.00
_cell.angle_beta   90.00
_cell.angle_gamma   90.00
#
_symmetry.space_group_name_H-M   'P 1'
#
loop_
_entity.id
_entity.type
_entity.pdbx_description
1 polymer ?
#
loop_
_entity_poly.entity_id
_entity_poly.type
_entity_poly.pdbx_seq_one_letter_code
_entity_poly.pdbx_strand_id
1 'polypeptide(L)'
;MALNSAQIFSISEQAHKKAVEAKVRISFQYIDWSTDSFFAHGLNAEYYHKLFSAFHALKLASVDEIRKQTHPSLQIKSIRWKKSAKHITQDSFPDSVMESLKRSLLHQAQTMIDASLQADDLIRDSFEFSLSKNYGRVHGFLFGDTFHIVWFDPGHNLFPGMTKGGKKKRVTSVEHVRQVQSCSPEAVNELRNENDVLRQELDECLTLLNEATEPQF
;
A
#
# COMPACT_ATOMS: atom_id res chain seq x y z
N MET A 1 -23.47 -42.15 10.89
CA MET A 1 -22.78 -42.10 12.21
C MET A 1 -22.54 -40.65 12.54
N ALA A 2 -23.13 -40.11 13.61
CA ALA A 2 -22.87 -38.75 14.06
C ALA A 2 -21.52 -38.71 14.80
N LEU A 3 -20.67 -37.72 14.50
CA LEU A 3 -19.39 -37.51 15.18
C LEU A 3 -19.64 -37.15 16.65
N ASN A 4 -18.85 -37.69 17.58
CA ASN A 4 -18.96 -37.31 18.99
C ASN A 4 -18.30 -35.95 19.27
N SER A 5 -18.62 -35.33 20.41
CA SER A 5 -18.13 -33.99 20.77
C SER A 5 -16.61 -33.87 20.83
N ALA A 6 -15.89 -34.91 21.26
CA ALA A 6 -14.43 -34.93 21.30
C ALA A 6 -13.80 -34.98 19.89
N GLN A 7 -14.42 -35.70 18.95
CA GLN A 7 -14.02 -35.74 17.55
C GLN A 7 -14.27 -34.39 16.87
N ILE A 8 -15.40 -33.73 17.14
CA ILE A 8 -15.69 -32.39 16.62
C ILE A 8 -14.66 -31.38 17.11
N PHE A 9 -14.34 -31.41 18.41
CA PHE A 9 -13.32 -30.53 18.99
C PHE A 9 -11.95 -30.75 18.34
N SER A 10 -11.50 -32.00 18.22
CA SER A 10 -10.21 -32.35 17.59
C SER A 10 -10.13 -31.89 16.13
N ILE A 11 -11.20 -32.07 15.34
CA ILE A 11 -11.26 -31.60 13.96
C ILE A 11 -11.19 -30.07 13.90
N SER A 12 -11.92 -29.38 14.79
CA SER A 12 -11.90 -27.92 14.86
C SER A 12 -10.52 -27.36 15.22
N GLU A 13 -9.80 -28.04 16.11
CA GLU A 13 -8.46 -27.65 16.54
C GLU A 13 -7.42 -27.89 15.43
N GLN A 14 -7.53 -29.01 14.70
CA GLN A 14 -6.71 -29.28 13.52
C GLN A 14 -6.99 -28.28 12.39
N ALA A 15 -8.26 -27.94 12.15
CA ALA A 15 -8.64 -26.95 11.15
C ALA A 15 -8.10 -25.55 11.51
N HIS A 16 -8.20 -25.17 12.79
CA HIS A 16 -7.65 -23.92 13.29
C HIS A 16 -6.12 -23.86 13.11
N LYS A 17 -5.41 -24.91 13.54
CA LYS A 17 -3.96 -25.01 13.38
C LYS A 17 -3.52 -24.92 11.92
N LYS A 18 -4.21 -25.63 11.03
CA LYS A 18 -3.95 -25.58 9.58
C LYS A 18 -4.17 -24.17 9.00
N ALA A 19 -5.23 -23.47 9.44
CA ALA A 19 -5.51 -22.11 8.97
C ALA A 19 -4.46 -21.09 9.48
N VAL A 20 -3.98 -21.27 10.70
CA VAL A 20 -2.95 -20.42 11.34
C VAL A 20 -1.58 -20.60 10.69
N GLU A 21 -1.23 -21.84 10.35
CA GLU A 21 0.04 -22.20 9.68
C GLU A 21 0.00 -21.99 8.16
N ALA A 22 -1.17 -21.69 7.59
CA ALA A 22 -1.32 -21.44 6.16
C ALA A 22 -0.46 -20.25 5.70
N LYS A 23 0.15 -20.42 4.52
CA LYS A 23 0.95 -19.37 3.89
C LYS A 23 0.04 -18.30 3.30
N VAL A 24 0.48 -17.05 3.43
CA VAL A 24 -0.31 -15.90 3.00
C VAL A 24 -0.33 -15.80 1.48
N ARG A 25 -1.53 -15.65 0.92
CA ARG A 25 -1.76 -15.27 -0.48
C ARG A 25 -1.91 -13.75 -0.56
N ILE A 26 -1.63 -13.19 -1.74
CA ILE A 26 -1.76 -11.74 -1.99
C ILE A 26 -2.85 -11.55 -3.02
N SER A 27 -3.78 -10.63 -2.73
CA SER A 27 -4.86 -10.27 -3.64
C SER A 27 -4.88 -8.76 -3.87
N PHE A 28 -5.19 -8.39 -5.11
CA PHE A 28 -5.34 -7.01 -5.58
C PHE A 28 -6.80 -6.66 -5.91
N GLN A 29 -7.74 -7.53 -5.53
CA GLN A 29 -9.17 -7.38 -5.82
C GLN A 29 -9.77 -6.05 -5.33
N TYR A 30 -9.23 -5.52 -4.23
CA TYR A 30 -9.73 -4.32 -3.55
C TYR A 30 -8.77 -3.14 -3.64
N ILE A 31 -7.89 -3.11 -4.65
CA ILE A 31 -7.08 -1.90 -4.88
C ILE A 31 -8.03 -0.72 -5.11
N ASP A 32 -7.77 0.36 -4.38
CA ASP A 32 -8.39 1.63 -4.63
C ASP A 32 -7.62 2.39 -5.72
N TRP A 33 -8.24 2.51 -6.88
CA TRP A 33 -7.73 3.29 -8.00
C TRP A 33 -8.25 4.73 -8.03
N SER A 34 -9.18 5.08 -7.14
CA SER A 34 -9.86 6.38 -7.14
C SER A 34 -9.10 7.47 -6.39
N THR A 35 -8.13 7.10 -5.56
CA THR A 35 -7.40 8.04 -4.72
C THR A 35 -5.97 8.27 -5.22
N ASP A 36 -5.72 9.44 -5.81
CA ASP A 36 -4.39 9.85 -6.31
C ASP A 36 -3.31 9.93 -5.22
N SER A 37 -3.69 9.95 -3.95
CA SER A 37 -2.74 9.99 -2.83
C SER A 37 -2.10 8.62 -2.54
N PHE A 38 -2.62 7.53 -3.11
CA PHE A 38 -2.23 6.16 -2.82
C PHE A 38 -1.98 5.35 -4.10
N PHE A 39 -0.91 5.70 -4.83
CA PHE A 39 -0.59 5.12 -6.13
C PHE A 39 0.75 4.36 -6.15
N ALA A 40 0.91 3.48 -7.15
CA ALA A 40 2.12 2.67 -7.34
C ALA A 40 2.87 2.93 -8.65
N HIS A 41 2.36 3.78 -9.55
CA HIS A 41 2.94 4.02 -10.88
C HIS A 41 3.93 5.20 -10.89
N GLY A 42 4.90 5.17 -11.81
CA GLY A 42 5.88 6.27 -11.97
C GLY A 42 6.96 6.35 -10.88
N LEU A 43 7.18 5.25 -10.14
CA LEU A 43 8.23 5.14 -9.13
C LEU A 43 9.50 4.55 -9.73
N ASN A 44 10.63 4.70 -9.05
CA ASN A 44 11.91 4.20 -9.56
C ASN A 44 12.05 2.67 -9.45
N ALA A 45 13.00 2.09 -10.18
CA ALA A 45 13.24 0.65 -10.18
C ALA A 45 13.54 0.09 -8.77
N GLU A 46 14.21 0.86 -7.92
CA GLU A 46 14.54 0.44 -6.56
C GLU A 46 13.28 0.30 -5.68
N TYR A 47 12.30 1.20 -5.83
CA TYR A 47 11.01 1.09 -5.15
C TYR A 47 10.33 -0.23 -5.50
N TYR A 48 10.22 -0.56 -6.79
CA TYR A 48 9.58 -1.80 -7.23
C TYR A 48 10.33 -3.04 -6.75
N HIS A 49 11.67 -3.02 -6.76
CA HIS A 49 12.47 -4.10 -6.20
C HIS A 49 12.13 -4.34 -4.71
N LYS A 50 12.03 -3.28 -3.90
CA LYS A 50 11.65 -3.41 -2.49
C LYS A 50 10.19 -3.85 -2.32
N LEU A 51 9.29 -3.38 -3.17
CA LEU A 51 7.88 -3.78 -3.16
C LEU A 51 7.75 -5.28 -3.41
N PHE A 52 8.38 -5.81 -4.47
CA PHE A 52 8.34 -7.23 -4.79
C PHE A 52 9.08 -8.08 -3.75
N SER A 53 10.14 -7.56 -3.14
CA SER A 53 10.82 -8.22 -2.01
C SER A 53 9.88 -8.35 -0.81
N ALA A 54 9.12 -7.30 -0.50
CA ALA A 54 8.13 -7.32 0.57
C ALA A 54 6.96 -8.28 0.26
N PHE A 55 6.49 -8.34 -0.99
CA PHE A 55 5.50 -9.33 -1.41
C PHE A 55 6.02 -10.77 -1.31
N HIS A 56 7.27 -10.99 -1.69
CA HIS A 56 7.90 -12.30 -1.54
C HIS A 56 7.97 -12.70 -0.06
N ALA A 57 8.41 -11.80 0.81
CA ALA A 57 8.42 -12.02 2.26
C ALA A 57 7.01 -12.30 2.81
N LEU A 58 6.01 -11.53 2.39
CA LEU A 58 4.62 -11.72 2.78
C LEU A 58 4.10 -13.10 2.36
N LYS A 59 4.42 -13.57 1.15
CA LYS A 59 4.03 -14.90 0.65
C LYS A 59 4.65 -16.06 1.45
N LEU A 60 5.84 -15.84 2.02
CA LEU A 60 6.51 -16.81 2.87
C LEU A 60 6.00 -16.79 4.31
N ALA A 61 5.36 -15.70 4.74
CA ALA A 61 4.77 -15.58 6.06
C ALA A 61 3.54 -16.49 6.21
N SER A 62 3.32 -16.93 7.46
CA SER A 62 2.07 -17.54 7.90
C SER A 62 1.07 -16.46 8.33
N VAL A 63 -0.22 -16.82 8.31
CA VAL A 63 -1.30 -15.97 8.82
C VAL A 63 -1.04 -15.50 10.25
N ASP A 64 -0.51 -16.39 11.08
CA ASP A 64 -0.22 -16.09 12.49
C ASP A 64 0.86 -15.03 12.65
N GLU A 65 1.94 -15.12 11.87
CA GLU A 65 3.05 -14.15 11.92
C GLU A 65 2.60 -12.75 11.55
N ILE A 66 1.66 -12.62 10.61
CA ILE A 66 1.04 -11.36 10.22
C ILE A 66 0.17 -10.82 11.36
N ARG A 67 -0.74 -11.64 11.89
CA ARG A 67 -1.66 -11.24 12.97
C ARG A 67 -0.92 -10.83 14.25
N LYS A 68 0.07 -11.63 14.64
CA LYS A 68 0.91 -11.38 15.83
C LYS A 68 2.01 -10.35 15.59
N GLN A 69 2.23 -9.95 14.33
CA GLN A 69 3.25 -8.97 13.93
C GLN A 69 4.67 -9.41 14.30
N THR A 70 4.97 -10.70 14.12
CA THR A 70 6.24 -11.33 14.54
C THR A 70 7.16 -11.66 13.37
N HIS A 71 6.78 -11.36 12.13
CA HIS A 71 7.58 -11.69 10.96
C HIS A 71 8.95 -10.98 11.01
N PRO A 72 10.08 -11.70 10.81
CA PRO A 72 11.41 -11.17 11.10
C PRO A 72 11.87 -10.06 10.14
N SER A 73 11.50 -10.14 8.86
CA SER A 73 11.94 -9.19 7.84
C SER A 73 10.87 -8.18 7.39
N LEU A 74 9.61 -8.40 7.78
CA LEU A 74 8.50 -7.56 7.35
C LEU A 74 8.07 -6.69 8.53
N GLN A 75 8.25 -5.38 8.40
CA GLN A 75 7.80 -4.43 9.41
C GLN A 75 6.29 -4.20 9.31
N ILE A 76 5.53 -5.22 9.70
CA ILE A 76 4.07 -5.19 9.71
C ILE A 76 3.52 -4.59 11.00
N LYS A 77 2.46 -3.81 10.90
CA LYS A 77 1.78 -3.16 12.02
C LYS A 77 0.28 -3.15 11.80
N SER A 78 -0.49 -3.39 12.85
CA SER A 78 -1.94 -3.19 12.76
C SER A 78 -2.29 -1.69 12.64
N ILE A 79 -3.19 -1.38 11.72
CA ILE A 79 -3.70 -0.02 11.52
C ILE A 79 -4.73 0.24 12.62
N ARG A 80 -4.45 1.22 13.47
CA ARG A 80 -5.39 1.66 14.51
C ARG A 80 -6.22 2.81 13.98
N TRP A 81 -7.32 2.48 13.30
CA TRP A 81 -8.32 3.44 12.87
C TRP A 81 -8.85 4.23 14.07
N LYS A 82 -8.73 5.56 14.02
CA LYS A 82 -9.23 6.46 15.05
C LYS A 82 -10.06 7.53 14.38
N LYS A 83 -11.39 7.44 14.55
CA LYS A 83 -12.32 8.52 14.21
C LYS A 83 -11.79 9.80 14.84
N SER A 84 -11.48 10.82 14.05
CA SER A 84 -10.96 12.15 14.46
C SER A 84 -9.47 12.29 14.85
N ALA A 85 -8.58 11.38 14.45
CA ALA A 85 -7.15 11.65 14.65
C ALA A 85 -6.70 12.79 13.71
N LYS A 86 -6.36 13.95 14.29
CA LYS A 86 -5.77 15.14 13.61
C LYS A 86 -4.46 14.87 12.84
N HIS A 87 -4.07 13.61 12.70
CA HIS A 87 -2.76 13.11 12.29
C HIS A 87 -2.84 11.93 11.30
N ILE A 88 -4.03 11.58 10.81
CA ILE A 88 -4.24 10.61 9.73
C ILE A 88 -5.04 11.30 8.63
N THR A 89 -4.81 10.93 7.37
CA THR A 89 -5.55 11.48 6.23
C THR A 89 -6.87 10.77 5.97
N GLN A 90 -6.95 9.49 6.33
CA GLN A 90 -8.13 8.65 6.20
C GLN A 90 -8.36 7.90 7.52
N ASP A 91 -9.61 7.79 7.95
CA ASP A 91 -10.01 7.08 9.17
C ASP A 91 -10.66 5.72 8.91
N SER A 92 -10.80 5.34 7.64
CA SER A 92 -11.26 4.04 7.15
C SER A 92 -10.76 3.79 5.71
N PHE A 93 -10.95 2.59 5.19
CA PHE A 93 -10.79 2.32 3.75
C PHE A 93 -11.93 2.97 2.94
N PRO A 94 -11.77 3.16 1.62
CA PRO A 94 -12.77 3.83 0.80
C PRO A 94 -14.12 3.10 0.81
N ASP A 95 -15.21 3.85 0.75
CA ASP A 95 -16.56 3.29 0.71
C ASP A 95 -16.74 2.30 -0.45
N SER A 96 -16.11 2.54 -1.61
CA SER A 96 -16.14 1.63 -2.75
C SER A 96 -15.57 0.24 -2.43
N VAL A 97 -14.46 0.20 -1.68
CA VAL A 97 -13.83 -1.03 -1.20
C VAL A 97 -14.74 -1.70 -0.17
N MET A 98 -15.29 -0.92 0.77
CA MET A 98 -16.20 -1.43 1.80
C MET A 98 -17.47 -2.05 1.20
N GLU A 99 -18.06 -1.40 0.19
CA GLU A 99 -19.24 -1.92 -0.50
C GLU A 99 -18.92 -3.18 -1.32
N SER A 100 -17.75 -3.23 -1.97
CA SER A 100 -17.29 -4.43 -2.67
C SER A 100 -17.08 -5.61 -1.71
N LEU A 101 -16.51 -5.33 -0.54
CA LEU A 101 -16.30 -6.31 0.52
C LEU A 101 -17.64 -6.83 1.06
N LYS A 102 -18.57 -5.93 1.42
CA LYS A 102 -19.92 -6.30 1.88
C LYS A 102 -20.62 -7.18 0.85
N ARG A 103 -20.58 -6.84 -0.44
CA ARG A 103 -21.16 -7.66 -1.51
C ARG A 103 -20.57 -9.05 -1.58
N SER A 104 -19.26 -9.17 -1.43
CA SER A 104 -18.56 -10.46 -1.41
C SER A 104 -18.96 -11.29 -0.19
N LEU A 105 -19.12 -10.66 0.97
CA LEU A 105 -19.54 -11.32 2.21
C LEU A 105 -21.02 -11.69 2.22
N LEU A 106 -21.89 -10.97 1.49
CA LEU A 106 -23.32 -11.31 1.39
C LEU A 106 -23.57 -12.70 0.84
N HIS A 107 -22.64 -13.27 0.07
CA HIS A 107 -22.78 -14.65 -0.43
C HIS A 107 -22.52 -15.70 0.66
N GLN A 108 -21.92 -15.28 1.79
CA GLN A 108 -21.55 -16.13 2.93
C GLN A 108 -22.36 -15.79 4.18
N ALA A 109 -22.97 -14.61 4.24
CA ALA A 109 -23.75 -14.12 5.38
C ALA A 109 -25.24 -14.41 5.21
N GLN A 110 -25.92 -14.73 6.32
CA GLN A 110 -27.36 -14.99 6.34
C GLN A 110 -28.17 -13.69 6.14
N THR A 111 -27.62 -12.54 6.55
CA THR A 111 -28.27 -11.23 6.47
C THR A 111 -27.28 -10.10 6.11
N MET A 112 -27.78 -8.94 5.65
CA MET A 112 -26.96 -7.75 5.39
C MET A 112 -26.29 -7.18 6.65
N ILE A 113 -26.91 -7.37 7.81
CA ILE A 113 -26.38 -6.92 9.10
C ILE A 113 -25.13 -7.74 9.44
N ASP A 114 -25.19 -9.06 9.26
CA ASP A 114 -24.04 -9.93 9.51
C ASP A 114 -22.87 -9.64 8.57
N ALA A 115 -23.16 -9.37 7.29
CA ALA A 115 -22.13 -8.97 6.32
C ALA A 115 -21.46 -7.64 6.70
N SER A 116 -22.23 -6.70 7.26
CA SER A 116 -21.70 -5.41 7.72
C SER A 116 -20.82 -5.57 8.96
N LEU A 117 -21.25 -6.37 9.94
CA LEU A 117 -20.46 -6.68 11.14
C LEU A 117 -19.15 -7.39 10.78
N GLN A 118 -19.20 -8.35 9.84
CA GLN A 118 -18.00 -9.01 9.35
C GLN A 118 -17.05 -8.05 8.62
N ALA A 119 -17.58 -7.13 7.81
CA ALA A 119 -16.76 -6.11 7.15
C ALA A 119 -16.07 -5.20 8.18
N ASP A 120 -16.77 -4.81 9.25
CA ASP A 120 -16.20 -4.01 10.34
C ASP A 120 -15.11 -4.78 11.10
N ASP A 121 -15.28 -6.08 11.35
CA ASP A 121 -14.25 -6.92 11.96
C ASP A 121 -13.01 -7.06 11.04
N LEU A 122 -13.19 -7.12 9.73
CA LEU A 122 -12.07 -7.13 8.77
C LEU A 122 -11.32 -5.80 8.76
N ILE A 123 -12.01 -4.67 8.96
CA ILE A 123 -11.34 -3.38 9.18
C ILE A 123 -10.47 -3.43 10.45
N ARG A 124 -10.85 -4.19 11.50
CA ARG A 124 -9.99 -4.35 12.69
C ARG A 124 -8.72 -5.15 12.39
N ASP A 125 -8.79 -6.07 11.44
CA ASP A 125 -7.66 -6.83 10.88
C ASP A 125 -6.99 -6.08 9.70
N SER A 126 -6.95 -4.75 9.76
CA SER A 126 -6.18 -3.92 8.83
C SER A 126 -4.72 -3.82 9.25
N PHE A 127 -3.81 -3.91 8.29
CA PHE A 127 -2.37 -3.87 8.50
C PHE A 127 -1.69 -2.95 7.50
N GLU A 128 -0.60 -2.33 7.96
CA GLU A 128 0.39 -1.68 7.12
C GLU A 128 1.71 -2.48 7.18
N PHE A 129 2.45 -2.54 6.08
CA PHE A 129 3.86 -2.93 6.14
C PHE A 129 4.75 -1.92 5.43
N SER A 130 5.92 -1.67 6.02
CA SER A 130 6.93 -0.76 5.47
C SER A 130 7.81 -1.47 4.47
N LEU A 131 8.05 -0.86 3.30
CA LEU A 131 8.96 -1.42 2.29
C LEU A 131 10.42 -1.29 2.74
N SER A 132 10.78 -0.12 3.27
CA SER A 132 12.03 0.15 4.00
C SER A 132 11.98 1.59 4.54
N LYS A 133 13.07 2.07 5.15
CA LYS A 133 13.17 3.46 5.60
C LYS A 133 13.00 4.41 4.40
N ASN A 134 11.94 5.23 4.42
CA ASN A 134 11.61 6.24 3.40
C ASN A 134 11.12 5.72 2.03
N TYR A 135 10.79 4.43 1.88
CA TYR A 135 10.21 3.88 0.64
C TYR A 135 8.71 3.66 0.74
N GLY A 136 8.03 4.32 1.69
CA GLY A 136 6.59 4.18 1.84
C GLY A 136 6.13 2.90 2.50
N ARG A 137 4.82 2.67 2.40
CA ARG A 137 4.10 1.54 2.99
C ARG A 137 3.10 0.97 2.02
N VAL A 138 2.62 -0.23 2.33
CA VAL A 138 1.45 -0.83 1.67
C VAL A 138 0.41 -1.08 2.76
N HIS A 139 -0.84 -0.74 2.47
CA HIS A 139 -1.96 -0.89 3.38
C HIS A 139 -2.96 -1.90 2.82
N GLY A 140 -3.53 -2.69 3.71
CA GLY A 140 -4.50 -3.70 3.36
C GLY A 140 -5.11 -4.35 4.58
N PHE A 141 -5.84 -5.43 4.36
CA PHE A 141 -6.43 -6.23 5.44
C PHE A 141 -6.24 -7.71 5.16
N LEU A 142 -6.26 -8.50 6.22
CA LEU A 142 -6.16 -9.96 6.13
C LEU A 142 -7.55 -10.58 6.19
N PHE A 143 -7.91 -11.38 5.18
CA PHE A 143 -9.14 -12.18 5.17
C PHE A 143 -8.81 -13.65 4.88
N GLY A 144 -9.08 -14.52 5.85
CA GLY A 144 -8.63 -15.91 5.79
C GLY A 144 -7.10 -16.01 5.72
N ASP A 145 -6.60 -16.63 4.66
CA ASP A 145 -5.17 -16.74 4.33
C ASP A 145 -4.70 -15.70 3.31
N THR A 146 -5.53 -14.71 2.97
CA THR A 146 -5.25 -13.78 1.87
C THR A 146 -5.11 -12.35 2.40
N PHE A 147 -3.98 -11.73 2.10
CA PHE A 147 -3.77 -10.31 2.32
C PHE A 147 -4.27 -9.53 1.12
N HIS A 148 -5.32 -8.74 1.33
CA HIS A 148 -5.91 -7.88 0.30
C HIS A 148 -5.29 -6.50 0.36
N ILE A 149 -4.56 -6.13 -0.69
CA ILE A 149 -3.95 -4.80 -0.82
C ILE A 149 -5.02 -3.81 -1.25
N VAL A 150 -5.08 -2.68 -0.54
CA VAL A 150 -5.98 -1.56 -0.83
C VAL A 150 -5.21 -0.36 -1.35
N TRP A 151 -4.11 0.00 -0.69
CA TRP A 151 -3.33 1.19 -1.03
C TRP A 151 -1.83 0.94 -1.10
N PHE A 152 -1.20 1.61 -2.07
CA PHE A 152 0.23 1.82 -2.10
C PHE A 152 0.51 3.23 -1.62
N ASP A 153 1.30 3.37 -0.56
CA ASP A 153 1.54 4.65 0.10
C ASP A 153 3.03 5.02 0.08
N PRO A 154 3.59 5.37 -1.09
CA PRO A 154 4.99 5.81 -1.22
C PRO A 154 5.26 7.07 -0.39
N GLY A 155 4.25 7.93 -0.21
CA GLY A 155 4.35 9.22 0.46
C GLY A 155 4.26 9.18 1.99
N HIS A 156 3.92 8.02 2.59
CA HIS A 156 3.49 7.92 3.99
C HIS A 156 2.28 8.82 4.31
N ASN A 157 1.37 8.95 3.36
CA ASN A 157 0.21 9.81 3.37
C ASN A 157 -0.83 9.39 4.41
N LEU A 158 -1.04 8.08 4.66
CA LEU A 158 -2.00 7.65 5.69
C LEU A 158 -1.57 8.09 7.10
N PHE A 159 -0.26 8.00 7.37
CA PHE A 159 0.36 8.40 8.63
C PHE A 159 1.58 9.28 8.37
N PRO A 160 1.40 10.60 8.16
CA PRO A 160 2.44 11.53 7.72
C PRO A 160 3.51 11.85 8.78
N GLY A 161 3.52 11.12 9.89
CA GLY A 161 4.63 11.07 10.83
C GLY A 161 4.76 12.29 11.74
N MET A 162 6.02 12.64 12.06
CA MET A 162 6.37 13.75 12.95
C MET A 162 6.89 14.95 12.14
N THR A 163 6.71 16.16 12.67
CA THR A 163 7.38 17.37 12.21
C THR A 163 8.87 17.34 12.59
N LYS A 164 9.67 18.24 12.01
CA LYS A 164 11.10 18.38 12.34
C LYS A 164 11.38 18.63 13.84
N GLY A 165 10.38 19.08 14.60
CA GLY A 165 10.46 19.26 16.06
C GLY A 165 9.93 18.08 16.89
N GLY A 166 9.76 16.88 16.31
CA GLY A 166 9.36 15.67 17.03
C GLY A 166 7.87 15.60 17.42
N LYS A 167 7.04 16.55 16.98
CA LYS A 167 5.58 16.54 17.23
C LYS A 167 4.85 15.84 16.09
N LYS A 168 3.75 15.14 16.36
CA LYS A 168 2.94 14.51 15.28
C LYS A 168 2.47 15.58 14.29
N LYS A 169 2.74 15.38 13.00
CA LYS A 169 2.32 16.30 11.93
C LYS A 169 0.80 16.33 11.91
N ARG A 170 0.21 17.52 12.05
CA ARG A 170 -1.24 17.67 11.90
C ARG A 170 -1.57 17.69 10.42
N VAL A 171 -2.57 16.92 10.02
CA VAL A 171 -3.14 17.00 8.67
C VAL A 171 -4.34 17.91 8.78
N THR A 172 -4.19 19.15 8.31
CA THR A 172 -5.26 20.16 8.33
C THR A 172 -5.81 20.49 6.95
N SER A 173 -5.15 20.04 5.88
CA SER A 173 -5.61 20.16 4.48
C SER A 173 -4.96 19.10 3.59
N VAL A 174 -5.61 18.80 2.45
CA VAL A 174 -5.13 17.85 1.41
C VAL A 174 -3.74 18.24 0.87
N GLU A 175 -3.37 19.51 0.94
CA GLU A 175 -2.07 20.06 0.55
C GLU A 175 -0.87 19.50 1.36
N HIS A 176 -1.13 18.86 2.51
CA HIS A 176 -0.10 18.24 3.34
C HIS A 176 0.24 16.80 2.97
N VAL A 177 -0.55 16.20 2.06
CA VAL A 177 -0.29 14.91 1.42
C VAL A 177 0.90 15.10 0.50
N ARG A 178 1.90 14.22 0.56
CA ARG A 178 2.95 14.23 -0.46
C ARG A 178 2.30 13.79 -1.76
N GLN A 179 2.07 14.75 -2.64
CA GLN A 179 1.93 14.48 -4.05
C GLN A 179 3.28 14.00 -4.52
N VAL A 180 3.45 12.69 -4.58
CA VAL A 180 4.53 12.11 -5.35
C VAL A 180 4.07 12.28 -6.80
N GLN A 181 4.85 12.98 -7.61
CA GLN A 181 4.47 13.22 -9.00
C GLN A 181 4.58 11.86 -9.72
N SER A 182 3.44 11.31 -10.11
CA SER A 182 3.41 10.10 -10.89
C SER A 182 3.93 10.43 -12.29
N CYS A 183 5.14 9.96 -12.60
CA CYS A 183 5.66 10.02 -13.96
C CYS A 183 5.01 8.90 -14.77
N SER A 184 3.95 9.21 -15.52
CA SER A 184 3.44 8.25 -16.51
C SER A 184 4.55 7.95 -17.55
N PRO A 185 4.57 6.77 -18.17
CA PRO A 185 5.52 6.48 -19.24
C PRO A 185 5.50 7.54 -20.35
N GLU A 186 4.33 8.10 -20.64
CA GLU A 186 4.11 9.18 -21.58
C GLU A 186 4.79 10.47 -21.11
N ALA A 187 4.56 10.89 -19.86
CA ALA A 187 5.20 12.08 -19.29
C ALA A 187 6.72 11.93 -19.20
N VAL A 188 7.23 10.71 -18.94
CA VAL A 188 8.68 10.42 -18.98
C VAL A 188 9.22 10.57 -20.40
N ASN A 189 8.49 10.09 -21.41
CA ASN A 189 8.89 10.23 -22.80
C ASN A 189 8.84 11.71 -23.25
N GLU A 190 7.83 12.46 -22.83
CA GLU A 190 7.76 13.91 -23.08
C GLU A 190 8.95 14.64 -22.46
N LEU A 191 9.24 14.39 -21.18
CA LEU A 191 10.39 14.99 -20.48
C LEU A 191 11.75 14.57 -21.07
N ARG A 192 11.85 13.37 -21.65
CA ARG A 192 13.04 12.93 -22.39
C ARG A 192 13.19 13.68 -23.69
N ASN A 193 12.12 13.78 -24.48
CA ASN A 193 12.11 14.53 -25.72
C ASN A 193 12.47 16.00 -25.47
N GLU A 194 11.90 16.61 -24.41
CA GLU A 194 12.23 17.98 -24.02
C GLU A 194 13.71 18.12 -23.62
N ASN A 195 14.26 17.17 -22.86
CA ASN A 195 15.70 17.16 -22.54
C ASN A 195 16.58 17.05 -23.79
N ASP A 196 16.18 16.22 -24.76
CA ASP A 196 16.95 16.04 -25.99
C ASP A 196 16.93 17.32 -26.84
N VAL A 197 15.78 17.99 -26.95
CA VAL A 197 15.66 19.31 -27.61
C VAL A 197 16.52 20.35 -26.91
N LEU A 198 16.41 20.48 -25.58
CA LEU A 198 17.20 21.45 -24.81
C LEU A 198 18.70 21.20 -24.90
N ARG A 199 19.13 19.93 -24.99
CA ARG A 199 20.54 19.57 -25.22
C ARG A 199 21.00 20.00 -26.60
N GLN A 200 20.18 19.79 -27.62
CA GLN A 200 20.50 20.25 -28.97
C GLN A 200 20.62 21.77 -29.02
N GLU A 201 19.68 22.51 -28.43
CA GLU A 201 19.73 23.98 -28.36
C GLU A 201 20.98 24.47 -27.61
N LEU A 202 21.35 23.78 -26.53
CA LEU A 202 22.58 24.09 -25.79
C LEU A 202 23.84 23.88 -26.65
N ASP A 203 23.92 22.77 -27.39
CA ASP A 203 25.05 22.47 -28.28
C ASP A 203 25.14 23.48 -29.44
N GLU A 204 24.00 23.89 -30.01
CA GLU A 204 23.92 24.93 -31.03
C GLU A 204 24.41 26.29 -30.49
N CYS A 205 23.97 26.68 -29.30
CA CYS A 205 24.41 27.92 -28.65
C CYS A 205 25.91 27.88 -28.32
N LEU A 206 26.44 26.74 -27.86
CA LEU A 206 27.87 26.57 -27.60
C LEU A 206 28.70 26.65 -28.88
N THR A 207 28.19 26.12 -29.98
CA THR A 207 28.85 26.19 -31.30
C THR A 207 28.94 27.63 -31.77
N LEU A 208 27.82 28.38 -31.75
CA LEU A 208 27.81 29.80 -32.10
C LEU A 208 28.70 30.66 -31.19
N LEU A 209 28.76 30.33 -29.90
CA LEU A 209 29.64 31.02 -28.96
C LEU A 209 31.11 30.79 -29.29
N ASN A 210 31.49 29.55 -29.61
CA ASN A 210 32.86 29.22 -30.01
C ASN A 210 33.25 29.93 -31.32
N GLU A 211 32.37 29.93 -32.32
CA GLU A 211 32.59 30.65 -33.58
C GLU A 211 32.75 32.17 -33.37
N ALA A 212 31.99 32.76 -32.45
CA ALA A 212 32.08 34.18 -32.12
C ALA A 212 33.31 34.55 -31.28
N THR A 213 33.95 33.57 -30.65
CA THR A 213 35.15 33.76 -29.81
C THR A 213 36.44 33.29 -30.49
N GLU A 214 36.37 32.68 -31.68
CA GLU A 214 37.56 32.46 -32.50
C GLU A 214 38.12 33.80 -33.01
N PRO A 215 39.40 34.11 -32.73
CA PRO A 215 40.00 35.36 -33.19
C PRO A 215 40.13 35.36 -34.71
N GLN A 216 39.50 36.34 -35.35
CA GLN A 216 39.71 36.64 -36.77
C GLN A 216 41.16 37.11 -36.96
N PHE A 217 42.02 36.22 -37.43
CA PHE A 217 43.40 36.52 -37.85
C PHE A 217 43.42 37.18 -39.23
#